data_AF-A0A397FWE1-F1
#
_entry.id   AF-A0A397FWE1-F1
#
_cell.length_a   1.000
_cell.length_b   1.000
_cell.length_c   1.000
_cell.angle_alpha   90.00
_cell.angle_beta   90.00
_cell.angle_gamma   90.00
#
_symmetry.space_group_name_H-M   'P 1'
#
loop_
_entity.id
_entity.type
_entity.pdbx_description
1 polymer ?
#
loop_
_entity_poly.entity_id
_entity_poly.type
_entity_poly.pdbx_seq_one_letter_code
_entity_poly.pdbx_strand_id
1 'polypeptide(L)'
;MVQTAELIKKYQLHEKDTGSTAVQIILLSKEIENLSSHFAKNKKDKGAIRALIKKNQKRGYSFYKYLKKNSPETFQKLQNEPKDLTKFLGIKQ
;
A
#
# COMPACT_ATOMS: atom_id res chain seq x y z
N MET A 1 -7.79 -11.67 -6.24
CA MET A 1 -6.61 -12.11 -5.47
C MET A 1 -5.39 -11.41 -6.03
N VAL A 2 -4.82 -10.44 -5.31
CA VAL A 2 -3.59 -9.77 -5.73
C VAL A 2 -2.40 -10.70 -5.46
N GLN A 3 -1.66 -11.07 -6.52
CA GLN A 3 -0.44 -11.89 -6.45
C GLN A 3 0.71 -11.05 -5.86
N THR A 4 0.68 -10.87 -4.54
CA THR A 4 1.62 -9.99 -3.81
C THR A 4 3.06 -10.47 -3.89
N ALA A 5 3.30 -11.79 -3.94
CA ALA A 5 4.64 -12.34 -4.06
C ALA A 5 5.34 -11.95 -5.37
N GLU A 6 4.60 -11.86 -6.48
CA GLU A 6 5.13 -11.46 -7.78
C GLU A 6 5.49 -9.98 -7.81
N LEU A 7 4.62 -9.14 -7.23
CA LEU A 7 4.87 -7.71 -7.09
C LEU A 7 6.06 -7.43 -6.18
N ILE A 8 6.18 -8.12 -5.04
CA ILE A 8 7.35 -7.97 -4.17
C ILE A 8 8.62 -8.34 -4.94
N LYS A 9 8.64 -9.45 -5.67
CA LYS A 9 9.80 -9.84 -6.51
C LYS A 9 10.16 -8.81 -7.59
N LYS A 10 9.19 -8.07 -8.10
CA LYS A 10 9.39 -7.05 -9.14
C LYS A 10 9.95 -5.73 -8.61
N TYR A 11 9.63 -5.39 -7.35
CA TYR A 11 10.02 -4.11 -6.74
C TYR A 11 11.06 -4.25 -5.61
N GLN A 12 11.42 -5.47 -5.21
CA GLN A 12 12.51 -5.73 -4.27
C GLN A 12 13.86 -5.34 -4.90
N LEU A 13 14.71 -4.67 -4.13
CA LEU A 13 16.07 -4.34 -4.58
C LEU A 13 17.02 -5.54 -4.46
N HIS A 14 16.69 -6.52 -3.63
CA HIS A 14 17.44 -7.74 -3.33
C HIS A 14 16.47 -8.79 -2.79
N GLU A 15 16.83 -10.08 -2.81
CA GLU A 15 15.92 -11.19 -2.49
C GLU A 15 15.28 -11.16 -1.09
N LYS A 16 15.91 -10.46 -0.13
CA LYS A 16 15.41 -10.31 1.24
C LYS A 16 14.95 -8.88 1.57
N ASP A 17 14.81 -8.04 0.55
CA ASP A 17 14.40 -6.65 0.73
C ASP A 17 12.93 -6.59 1.14
N THR A 18 12.72 -6.41 2.44
CA THR A 18 11.41 -6.14 3.03
C THR A 18 11.26 -4.67 3.41
N GLY A 19 12.34 -3.89 3.37
CA GLY A 19 12.40 -2.54 3.92
C GLY A 19 12.16 -1.43 2.90
N SER A 20 12.35 -1.72 1.61
CA SER A 20 12.18 -0.71 0.58
C SER A 20 10.76 -0.14 0.56
N THR A 21 10.72 1.15 0.26
CA THR A 21 9.49 1.93 0.24
C THR A 21 8.44 1.32 -0.70
N ALA A 22 8.87 0.74 -1.82
CA ALA A 22 8.00 0.09 -2.79
C ALA A 22 7.37 -1.21 -2.23
N VAL A 23 8.19 -2.08 -1.65
CA VAL A 23 7.75 -3.34 -1.02
C VAL A 23 6.81 -3.06 0.15
N GLN A 24 7.13 -2.07 0.97
CA GLN A 24 6.29 -1.65 2.10
C GLN A 24 4.92 -1.11 1.67
N ILE A 25 4.82 -0.41 0.53
CA ILE A 25 3.54 0.02 -0.04
C ILE A 25 2.71 -1.19 -0.47
N ILE A 26 3.32 -2.14 -1.18
CA ILE A 26 2.64 -3.37 -1.65
C ILE A 26 2.10 -4.19 -0.46
N LEU A 27 2.92 -4.36 0.58
CA LEU A 27 2.53 -5.09 1.79
C LEU A 27 1.38 -4.39 2.53
N LEU A 28 1.47 -3.07 2.70
CA LEU A 28 0.43 -2.27 3.36
C LEU A 28 -0.90 -2.38 2.60
N SER A 29 -0.86 -2.28 1.27
CA SER A 29 -2.05 -2.42 0.43
C SER A 29 -2.70 -3.80 0.55
N LYS A 30 -1.89 -4.85 0.72
CA LYS A 30 -2.41 -6.20 0.98
C LYS A 30 -3.04 -6.34 2.36
N GLU A 31 -2.43 -5.76 3.40
CA GLU A 31 -3.04 -5.68 4.73
C GLU A 31 -4.41 -4.99 4.67
N ILE A 32 -4.52 -3.90 3.92
CA ILE A 32 -5.77 -3.14 3.78
C ILE A 32 -6.83 -3.93 3.03
N GLU A 33 -6.48 -4.61 1.92
CA GLU A 33 -7.41 -5.47 1.19
C GLU A 33 -7.99 -6.56 2.11
N ASN A 34 -7.10 -7.22 2.87
CA ASN A 34 -7.51 -8.26 3.82
C ASN A 34 -8.40 -7.70 4.94
N LEU A 35 -8.01 -6.58 5.56
CA LEU A 35 -8.79 -5.98 6.63
C LEU A 35 -10.10 -5.36 6.13
N SER A 36 -10.12 -4.80 4.92
CA SER A 36 -11.34 -4.30 4.28
C SER A 36 -12.37 -5.41 4.10
N SER A 37 -11.93 -6.61 3.68
CA SER A 37 -12.80 -7.79 3.59
C SER A 37 -13.31 -8.27 4.95
N HIS A 38 -12.50 -8.15 6.01
CA HIS A 38 -12.91 -8.43 7.39
C HIS A 38 -13.98 -7.43 7.87
N PHE A 39 -13.76 -6.14 7.63
CA PHE A 39 -14.70 -5.07 8.01
C PHE A 39 -15.99 -5.06 7.18
N ALA A 40 -15.95 -5.54 5.93
CA ALA A 40 -17.15 -5.72 5.11
C ALA A 40 -18.14 -6.72 5.75
N LYS A 41 -17.61 -7.75 6.44
CA LYS A 41 -18.41 -8.68 7.26
C LYS A 41 -18.80 -8.06 8.62
N ASN A 42 -17.91 -7.27 9.21
CA ASN A 42 -18.09 -6.64 10.53
C ASN A 42 -18.38 -5.13 10.45
N LYS A 43 -19.48 -4.74 9.80
CA LYS A 43 -19.84 -3.31 9.56
C LYS A 43 -20.03 -2.45 10.81
N LYS A 44 -20.23 -3.07 11.99
CA LYS A 44 -20.40 -2.36 13.27
C LYS A 44 -19.07 -1.89 13.86
N ASP A 45 -17.93 -2.41 13.42
CA ASP A 45 -16.61 -2.04 13.92
C ASP A 45 -16.07 -0.76 13.25
N LYS A 46 -16.75 0.35 13.52
CA LYS A 46 -16.36 1.67 12.98
C LYS A 46 -15.05 2.17 13.58
N GLY A 47 -14.67 1.71 14.77
CA GLY A 47 -13.44 2.10 15.46
C GLY A 47 -12.21 1.53 14.75
N ALA A 48 -12.19 0.24 14.48
CA ALA A 48 -11.08 -0.42 13.79
C ALA A 48 -10.94 0.03 12.33
N ILE A 49 -12.06 0.28 11.62
CA ILE A 49 -12.04 0.88 10.27
C ILE A 49 -11.34 2.25 10.28
N ARG A 50 -11.69 3.13 11.22
CA ARG A 50 -11.04 4.46 11.35
C ARG A 50 -9.56 4.32 11.69
N ALA A 51 -9.20 3.42 12.59
CA ALA A 51 -7.81 3.18 12.97
C ALA A 51 -6.99 2.67 11.77
N LEU A 52 -7.55 1.76 10.97
CA LEU A 52 -6.94 1.29 9.73
C LEU A 52 -6.73 2.42 8.73
N ILE A 53 -7.77 3.21 8.46
CA ILE A 53 -7.69 4.34 7.53
C ILE A 53 -6.60 5.32 7.98
N LYS A 54 -6.53 5.63 9.28
CA LYS A 54 -5.52 6.53 9.84
C LYS A 54 -4.10 5.95 9.74
N LYS A 55 -3.91 4.65 10.02
CA LYS A 55 -2.63 3.94 9.85
C LYS A 55 -2.16 4.03 8.40
N ASN A 56 -3.07 3.76 7.48
CA ASN A 56 -2.82 3.75 6.06
C ASN A 56 -2.47 5.14 5.51
N GLN A 57 -3.29 6.15 5.82
CA GLN A 57 -3.02 7.54 5.44
C GLN A 57 -1.67 8.01 5.99
N LYS A 58 -1.34 7.75 7.26
CA LYS A 58 -0.07 8.19 7.83
C LYS A 58 1.14 7.47 7.22
N ARG A 59 1.10 6.13 7.17
CA ARG A 59 2.24 5.31 6.74
C ARG A 59 2.42 5.32 5.23
N GLY A 60 1.35 5.08 4.50
CA GLY A 60 1.40 4.98 3.05
C GLY A 60 1.67 6.33 2.38
N TYR A 61 1.10 7.44 2.86
CA TYR A 61 1.40 8.77 2.32
C TYR A 61 2.85 9.18 2.57
N SER A 62 3.42 8.79 3.73
CA SER A 62 4.84 9.06 4.04
C SER A 62 5.75 8.32 3.07
N PHE A 63 5.46 7.04 2.80
CA PHE A 63 6.17 6.25 1.80
C PHE A 63 6.00 6.82 0.39
N TYR A 64 4.79 7.23 0.02
CA TYR A 64 4.52 7.87 -1.28
C TYR A 64 5.32 9.17 -1.47
N LYS A 65 5.33 10.06 -0.47
CA LYS A 65 6.12 11.29 -0.49
C LYS A 65 7.62 11.00 -0.61
N TYR A 66 8.10 10.01 0.12
CA TYR A 66 9.50 9.61 0.10
C TYR A 66 9.90 9.05 -1.27
N LEU A 67 9.11 8.15 -1.84
CA LEU A 67 9.33 7.59 -3.18
C LEU A 67 9.29 8.68 -4.26
N LYS A 68 8.31 9.58 -4.20
CA LYS A 68 8.20 10.70 -5.16
C LYS A 68 9.45 11.58 -5.17
N LYS A 69 10.08 11.79 -4.00
CA LYS A 69 11.26 12.64 -3.87
C LYS A 69 12.56 11.92 -4.24
N ASN A 70 12.73 10.67 -3.82
CA ASN A 70 14.00 9.96 -3.93
C ASN A 70 14.10 9.02 -5.15
N SER A 71 12.98 8.57 -5.70
CA SER A 71 12.98 7.60 -6.80
C SER A 71 11.75 7.80 -7.70
N PRO A 72 11.72 8.88 -8.50
CA PRO A 72 10.58 9.24 -9.34
C PRO A 72 10.24 8.15 -10.38
N GLU A 73 11.23 7.44 -10.91
CA GLU A 73 11.02 6.33 -11.86
C GLU A 73 10.28 5.15 -11.22
N THR A 74 10.73 4.71 -10.04
CA THR A 74 10.10 3.63 -9.28
C THR A 74 8.69 4.00 -8.86
N PHE A 75 8.50 5.27 -8.49
CA PHE A 75 7.21 5.84 -8.16
C PHE A 75 6.25 5.82 -9.36
N GLN A 76 6.70 6.20 -10.55
CA GLN A 76 5.89 6.19 -11.77
C GLN A 76 5.54 4.76 -12.20
N LYS A 77 6.49 3.81 -12.05
CA LYS A 77 6.24 2.37 -12.24
C LYS A 77 5.23 1.81 -11.23
N LEU A 78 5.23 2.29 -9.99
CA LEU A 78 4.24 1.93 -8.96
C LEU A 78 2.85 2.51 -9.22
N GLN A 79 2.76 3.70 -9.83
CA GLN A 79 1.48 4.31 -10.20
C GLN A 79 0.79 3.58 -11.35
N ASN A 80 1.56 2.98 -12.26
CA ASN A 80 1.04 2.36 -13.48
C ASN A 80 0.62 0.88 -13.33
N GLU A 81 0.87 0.23 -12.18
CA GLU A 81 0.58 -1.21 -11.93
C GLU A 81 -0.32 -1.45 -10.70
N PRO A 82 -1.06 -2.59 -10.65
CA PRO A 82 -2.50 -2.58 -10.89
C PRO A 82 -3.37 -2.30 -9.66
N LYS A 83 -4.47 -1.59 -9.92
CA LYS A 83 -5.62 -1.31 -9.05
C LYS A 83 -5.31 -0.44 -7.82
N ASP A 84 -5.12 0.84 -8.12
CA ASP A 84 -5.41 1.96 -7.21
C ASP A 84 -4.76 1.88 -5.81
N LEU A 85 -3.45 1.58 -5.74
CA LEU A 85 -2.67 1.82 -4.51
C LEU A 85 -2.92 3.25 -3.99
N THR A 86 -3.04 4.20 -4.91
CA THR A 86 -3.39 5.62 -4.66
C THR A 86 -4.78 5.83 -4.04
N LYS A 87 -5.82 5.05 -4.39
CA LYS A 87 -7.13 5.15 -3.71
C LYS A 87 -7.02 4.75 -2.25
N PHE A 88 -6.24 3.72 -1.95
CA PHE A 88 -6.03 3.29 -0.57
C PHE A 88 -5.25 4.35 0.22
N LEU A 89 -4.27 5.01 -0.39
CA LEU A 89 -3.48 6.06 0.26
C LEU A 89 -4.27 7.33 0.62
N GLY A 90 -5.55 7.42 0.23
CA GLY A 90 -6.39 8.58 0.47
C GLY A 90 -5.93 9.82 -0.31
N ILE A 91 -5.10 9.62 -1.33
CA ILE A 91 -4.64 10.67 -2.22
C ILE A 91 -5.77 10.86 -3.24
N LYS A 92 -6.68 11.80 -2.95
CA LYS A 92 -7.55 12.36 -3.98
C LYS A 92 -6.64 12.89 -5.09
N GLN A 93 -6.79 12.35 -6.30
CA GLN A 93 -6.45 13.11 -7.50
C GLN A 93 -7.38 14.32 -7.58
#